data_AF-A0A066XFK3-F1
#
_entry.id   AF-A0A066XFK3-F1
#
_cell.length_a   1.000
_cell.length_b   1.000
_cell.length_c   1.000
_cell.angle_alpha   90.00
_cell.angle_beta   90.00
_cell.angle_gamma   90.00
#
_symmetry.space_group_name_H-M   'P 1'
#
loop_
_entity.id
_entity.type
_entity.pdbx_description
1 polymer ?
#
loop_
_entity_poly.entity_id
_entity_poly.type
_entity_poly.pdbx_seq_one_letter_code
_entity_poly.pdbx_strand_id
1 'polypeptide(L)'
;MQPKQSLLLTFLSLLPFLSSAAAQSSGTGSTTRYWDCCKPSCAWPGKAAQLATGPVTTCDRNDNPLSDGGSTRSGCDSGGGAYMCSGHSPWAVNDDLAYGWAAVRILGGTEAEWCCACYELTFTSGTVAGKKMIVQTTNTGGDLGQNHFDIAIK
;
A
#
# COMPACT_ATOMS: atom_id res chain seq x y z
N MET A 1 -24.89 -31.89 53.98
CA MET A 1 -25.91 -31.64 52.95
C MET A 1 -25.66 -30.26 52.36
N GLN A 2 -25.02 -30.18 51.20
CA GLN A 2 -25.00 -29.01 50.30
C GLN A 2 -24.96 -29.53 48.85
N PRO A 3 -25.77 -28.98 47.93
CA PRO A 3 -25.93 -29.54 46.59
C PRO A 3 -24.80 -29.13 45.65
N LYS A 4 -24.37 -30.07 44.81
CA LYS A 4 -23.47 -29.89 43.66
C LYS A 4 -24.19 -29.07 42.58
N GLN A 5 -23.67 -27.92 42.20
CA GLN A 5 -24.04 -27.25 40.96
C GLN A 5 -23.06 -27.66 39.86
N SER A 6 -23.56 -28.45 38.91
CA SER A 6 -22.89 -28.72 37.64
C SER A 6 -22.76 -27.42 36.86
N LEU A 7 -21.53 -26.94 36.68
CA LEU A 7 -21.23 -25.88 35.73
C LEU A 7 -21.11 -26.51 34.34
N LEU A 8 -22.20 -26.45 33.58
CA LEU A 8 -22.22 -26.77 32.16
C LEU A 8 -21.42 -25.67 31.43
N LEU A 9 -20.15 -25.90 31.12
CA LEU A 9 -19.38 -24.98 30.28
C LEU A 9 -19.90 -25.06 28.84
N THR A 10 -20.58 -24.02 28.42
CA THR A 10 -20.99 -23.74 27.04
C THR A 10 -19.76 -23.64 26.14
N PHE A 11 -19.60 -24.61 25.25
CA PHE A 11 -18.75 -24.49 24.06
C PHE A 11 -19.38 -23.46 23.11
N LEU A 12 -18.92 -22.21 23.16
CA LEU A 12 -19.30 -21.17 22.18
C LEU A 12 -18.09 -20.86 21.28
N SER A 13 -18.04 -21.59 20.17
CA SER A 13 -17.47 -21.21 18.87
C SER A 13 -16.22 -20.31 18.84
N LEU A 14 -15.03 -20.92 18.85
CA LEU A 14 -13.87 -20.37 18.15
C LEU A 14 -14.04 -20.66 16.64
N LEU A 15 -14.89 -19.89 15.95
CA LEU A 15 -14.69 -19.75 14.50
C LEU A 15 -13.47 -18.84 14.34
N PRO A 16 -12.38 -19.28 13.70
CA PRO A 16 -11.28 -18.39 13.42
C PRO A 16 -11.82 -17.27 12.54
N PHE A 17 -11.47 -16.03 12.89
CA PHE A 17 -11.52 -14.89 11.99
C PHE A 17 -10.63 -15.20 10.78
N LEU A 18 -11.13 -16.02 9.85
CA LEU A 18 -10.63 -16.09 8.49
C LEU A 18 -11.12 -14.82 7.82
N SER A 19 -10.45 -13.70 8.12
CA SER A 19 -10.53 -12.50 7.29
C SER A 19 -9.91 -12.89 5.95
N SER A 20 -10.73 -13.45 5.05
CA SER A 20 -10.40 -13.50 3.65
C SER A 20 -10.21 -12.05 3.20
N ALA A 21 -8.96 -11.67 2.91
CA ALA A 21 -8.67 -10.44 2.20
C ALA A 21 -9.24 -10.61 0.78
N ALA A 22 -10.53 -10.34 0.61
CA ALA A 22 -11.10 -10.21 -0.72
C ALA A 22 -10.37 -9.06 -1.41
N ALA A 23 -9.94 -9.26 -2.67
CA ALA A 23 -9.41 -8.17 -3.47
C ALA A 23 -10.49 -7.09 -3.57
N GLN A 24 -10.24 -5.92 -2.97
CA GLN A 24 -11.23 -4.84 -2.87
C GLN A 24 -11.54 -4.22 -4.24
N SER A 25 -10.70 -4.44 -5.25
CA SER A 25 -10.91 -3.99 -6.62
C SER A 25 -10.12 -4.86 -7.61
N SER A 26 -10.66 -5.03 -8.82
CA SER A 26 -9.99 -5.65 -9.96
C SER A 26 -10.48 -5.00 -11.27
N GLY A 27 -9.69 -5.13 -12.34
CA GLY A 27 -10.05 -4.59 -13.65
C GLY A 27 -8.84 -4.35 -14.54
N THR A 28 -9.08 -3.65 -15.64
CA THR A 28 -8.03 -3.21 -16.56
C THR A 28 -7.63 -1.78 -16.23
N GLY A 29 -6.34 -1.49 -16.35
CA GLY A 29 -5.78 -0.18 -16.07
C GLY A 29 -4.65 0.19 -17.03
N SER A 30 -4.20 1.43 -16.92
CA SER A 30 -3.00 1.93 -17.60
C SER A 30 -1.86 2.07 -16.61
N THR A 31 -0.62 2.01 -17.11
CA THR A 31 0.57 2.23 -16.30
C THR A 31 1.40 3.37 -16.86
N THR A 32 2.04 4.11 -15.96
CA THR A 32 3.18 5.00 -16.24
C THR A 32 4.31 4.67 -15.28
N ARG A 33 5.37 5.48 -15.28
CA ARG A 33 6.49 5.36 -14.34
C ARG A 33 6.84 6.73 -13.78
N TYR A 34 7.22 6.78 -12.51
CA TYR A 34 7.66 8.01 -11.85
C TYR A 34 8.72 7.77 -10.78
N TRP A 35 9.43 8.86 -10.46
CA TRP A 35 10.20 9.01 -9.23
C TRP A 35 10.44 10.51 -8.99
N ASP A 36 9.61 11.14 -8.18
CA ASP A 36 9.69 12.59 -7.89
C ASP A 36 10.39 12.90 -6.55
N CYS A 37 10.79 11.86 -5.81
CA CYS A 37 11.33 11.90 -4.44
C CYS A 37 10.38 12.46 -3.38
N CYS A 38 9.18 12.92 -3.73
CA CYS A 38 8.26 13.55 -2.80
C CYS A 38 7.84 12.57 -1.71
N LYS A 39 7.44 13.10 -0.54
CA LYS A 39 6.76 12.28 0.46
C LYS A 39 5.49 11.67 -0.15
N PRO A 40 5.35 10.33 -0.18
CA PRO A 40 4.16 9.68 -0.72
C PRO A 40 2.91 10.05 0.07
N SER A 41 1.75 10.18 -0.58
CA SER A 41 0.54 10.67 0.08
C SER A 41 0.02 9.74 1.18
N CYS A 42 0.23 8.42 1.10
CA CYS A 42 -0.12 7.47 2.15
C CYS A 42 0.82 7.52 3.37
N ALA A 43 1.86 8.35 3.34
CA ALA A 43 2.72 8.64 4.50
C ALA A 43 2.18 9.76 5.39
N TRP A 44 1.05 10.39 5.04
CA TRP A 44 0.39 11.36 5.92
C TRP A 44 -0.47 10.64 6.98
N PRO A 45 -0.47 11.11 8.24
CA PRO A 45 -1.36 10.58 9.27
C PRO A 45 -2.83 10.66 8.85
N GLY A 46 -3.62 9.64 9.22
CA GLY A 46 -5.07 9.63 9.00
C GLY A 46 -5.53 9.36 7.57
N LYS A 47 -4.62 8.99 6.66
CA LYS A 47 -4.97 8.73 5.25
C LYS A 47 -5.67 7.41 4.99
N ALA A 48 -5.51 6.41 5.87
CA ALA A 48 -6.29 5.18 5.83
C ALA A 48 -6.76 4.83 7.24
N ALA A 49 -7.99 4.34 7.34
CA ALA A 49 -8.67 4.12 8.63
C ALA A 49 -8.02 3.03 9.49
N GLN A 50 -7.30 2.08 8.86
CA GLN A 50 -6.71 0.92 9.53
C GLN A 50 -5.39 0.50 8.84
N LEU A 51 -4.30 1.20 9.15
CA LEU A 51 -2.96 0.73 8.81
C LEU A 51 -2.39 -0.04 10.01
N ALA A 52 -2.04 -1.31 9.82
CA ALA A 52 -1.56 -2.20 10.89
C ALA A 52 -0.34 -1.63 11.65
N THR A 53 0.49 -0.83 10.97
CA THR A 53 1.75 -0.28 11.50
C THR A 53 1.87 1.24 11.35
N GLY A 54 0.79 1.94 10.99
CA GLY A 54 0.81 3.38 10.71
C GLY A 54 1.13 3.74 9.25
N PRO A 55 1.36 5.04 8.95
CA PRO A 55 1.60 5.53 7.59
C PRO A 55 2.83 4.91 6.93
N VAL A 56 2.90 5.03 5.60
CA VAL A 56 4.07 4.62 4.83
C VAL A 56 5.33 5.31 5.38
N THR A 57 6.41 4.53 5.56
CA THR A 57 7.69 5.07 6.05
C THR A 57 8.28 6.07 5.06
N THR A 58 8.82 7.17 5.56
CA THR A 58 9.53 8.19 4.77
C THR A 58 10.97 8.27 5.23
N CYS A 59 11.83 8.87 4.41
CA CYS A 59 13.24 9.01 4.71
C CYS A 59 13.67 10.48 4.67
N ASP A 60 14.75 10.81 5.38
CA ASP A 60 15.44 12.09 5.21
C ASP A 60 16.19 12.14 3.87
N ARG A 61 16.85 13.28 3.59
CA ARG A 61 17.61 13.48 2.33
C ARG A 61 18.76 12.48 2.13
N ASN A 62 19.21 11.82 3.20
CA ASN A 62 20.32 10.86 3.19
C ASN A 62 19.78 9.42 3.26
N ASP A 63 18.48 9.22 3.02
CA ASP A 63 17.82 7.92 3.01
C ASP A 63 17.72 7.24 4.39
N ASN A 64 17.82 8.02 5.48
CA ASN A 64 17.57 7.48 6.82
C ASN A 64 16.05 7.46 7.11
N PRO A 65 15.47 6.32 7.52
CA PRO A 65 14.05 6.25 7.87
C PRO A 65 13.66 7.21 8.99
N LEU A 66 12.57 7.94 8.79
CA LEU A 66 11.97 8.83 9.78
C LEU A 66 10.95 8.06 10.62
N SER A 67 11.13 8.09 11.95
CA SER A 67 10.22 7.46 12.92
C SER A 67 9.38 8.52 13.64
N ASP A 68 8.66 9.32 12.86
CA ASP A 68 7.94 10.52 13.34
C ASP A 68 6.42 10.43 13.11
N GLY A 69 5.93 9.23 12.79
CA GLY A 69 4.53 8.97 12.47
C GLY A 69 4.03 9.67 11.20
N GLY A 70 4.92 10.14 10.32
CA GLY A 70 4.56 10.92 9.14
C GLY A 70 4.34 12.40 9.42
N SER A 71 4.87 12.94 10.52
CA SER A 71 4.68 14.35 10.90
C SER A 71 5.54 15.33 10.08
N THR A 72 6.73 14.93 9.63
CA THR A 72 7.61 15.77 8.80
C THR A 72 6.96 16.03 7.44
N ARG A 73 7.02 17.29 6.99
CA ARG A 73 6.47 17.72 5.70
C ARG A 73 7.27 17.18 4.53
N SER A 74 6.62 17.06 3.37
CA SER A 74 7.26 16.62 2.14
C SER A 74 8.43 17.52 1.78
N GLY A 75 9.55 16.96 1.33
CA GLY A 75 10.65 17.74 0.74
C GLY A 75 10.25 18.50 -0.53
N CYS A 76 9.09 18.18 -1.13
CA CYS A 76 8.49 18.94 -2.22
C CYS A 76 7.66 20.15 -1.74
N ASP A 77 7.39 20.25 -0.44
CA ASP A 77 6.84 21.45 0.19
C ASP A 77 7.96 22.36 0.67
N SER A 78 7.72 23.67 0.69
CA SER A 78 8.69 24.63 1.22
C SER A 78 9.02 24.33 2.69
N GLY A 79 10.30 24.08 2.96
CA GLY A 79 10.83 23.78 4.29
C GLY A 79 10.55 22.37 4.80
N GLY A 80 10.11 21.43 3.96
CA GLY A 80 9.97 20.03 4.34
C GLY A 80 11.28 19.24 4.26
N GLY A 81 11.26 18.02 4.79
CA GLY A 81 12.45 17.17 4.94
C GLY A 81 12.19 15.67 4.84
N ALA A 82 10.97 15.27 4.49
CA ALA A 82 10.60 13.87 4.27
C ALA A 82 10.50 13.57 2.78
N TYR A 83 11.11 12.47 2.36
CA TYR A 83 11.18 12.00 0.98
C TYR A 83 10.70 10.55 0.89
N MET A 84 10.40 10.09 -0.32
CA MET A 84 10.23 8.66 -0.57
C MET A 84 11.55 7.92 -0.32
N CYS A 85 11.53 6.88 0.51
CA CYS A 85 12.70 6.06 0.78
C CYS A 85 13.17 5.32 -0.47
N SER A 86 14.49 5.17 -0.66
CA SER A 86 15.05 4.41 -1.78
C SER A 86 14.64 2.93 -1.75
N GLY A 87 14.36 2.40 -0.56
CA GLY A 87 13.82 1.06 -0.37
C GLY A 87 12.46 0.84 -1.05
N HIS A 88 11.75 1.90 -1.46
CA HIS A 88 10.53 1.82 -2.28
C HIS A 88 10.82 1.68 -3.78
N SER A 89 11.95 1.08 -4.15
CA SER A 89 12.34 0.78 -5.54
C SER A 89 11.99 -0.66 -5.91
N PRO A 90 11.47 -0.93 -7.11
CA PRO A 90 11.00 -2.25 -7.49
C PRO A 90 12.18 -3.23 -7.62
N TRP A 91 11.89 -4.52 -7.42
CA TRP A 91 12.86 -5.58 -7.61
C TRP A 91 12.23 -6.81 -8.26
N ALA A 92 13.03 -7.52 -9.05
CA ALA A 92 12.63 -8.80 -9.63
C ALA A 92 12.73 -9.90 -8.58
N VAL A 93 11.69 -10.73 -8.49
CA VAL A 93 11.70 -11.99 -7.74
C VAL A 93 12.26 -13.10 -8.63
N ASN A 94 11.86 -13.11 -9.89
CA ASN A 94 12.39 -13.93 -10.98
C ASN A 94 12.07 -13.27 -12.32
N ASP A 95 12.28 -13.97 -13.44
CA ASP A 95 12.06 -13.42 -14.78
C ASP A 95 10.60 -12.97 -15.02
N ASP A 96 9.62 -13.58 -14.37
CA ASP A 96 8.18 -13.36 -14.62
C ASP A 96 7.44 -12.64 -13.49
N LEU A 97 8.09 -12.40 -12.35
CA LEU A 97 7.50 -11.74 -11.20
C LEU A 97 8.43 -10.66 -10.62
N ALA A 98 7.89 -9.47 -10.42
CA ALA A 98 8.51 -8.38 -9.67
C ALA A 98 7.62 -7.89 -8.51
N TYR A 99 8.23 -7.28 -7.51
CA TYR A 99 7.53 -6.51 -6.47
C TYR A 99 7.93 -5.04 -6.54
N GLY A 100 7.06 -4.16 -6.07
CA GLY A 100 7.37 -2.73 -6.00
C GLY A 100 6.26 -1.89 -5.41
N TRP A 101 6.25 -0.62 -5.80
CA TRP A 101 5.34 0.39 -5.29
C TRP A 101 4.74 1.22 -6.42
N ALA A 102 3.58 1.82 -6.18
CA ALA A 102 2.93 2.67 -7.17
C ALA A 102 2.16 3.85 -6.53
N ALA A 103 2.04 4.94 -7.28
CA ALA A 103 0.95 5.88 -7.10
C ALA A 103 -0.28 5.36 -7.86
N VAL A 104 -1.47 5.47 -7.28
CA VAL A 104 -2.68 4.91 -7.92
C VAL A 104 -3.83 5.88 -7.97
N ARG A 105 -4.76 5.59 -8.88
CA ARG A 105 -6.13 6.11 -8.88
C ARG A 105 -7.07 5.01 -9.34
N ILE A 106 -7.87 4.48 -8.41
CA ILE A 106 -8.78 3.35 -8.69
C ILE A 106 -10.20 3.87 -8.85
N LEU A 107 -10.89 3.45 -9.92
CA LEU A 107 -12.29 3.81 -10.19
C LEU A 107 -13.18 3.38 -9.03
N GLY A 108 -13.98 4.32 -8.53
CA GLY A 108 -14.94 4.07 -7.44
C GLY A 108 -14.30 3.89 -6.06
N GLY A 109 -12.98 4.03 -5.95
CA GLY A 109 -12.26 4.00 -4.69
C GLY A 109 -11.82 5.38 -4.22
N THR A 110 -11.33 5.42 -3.00
CA THR A 110 -10.78 6.59 -2.32
C THR A 110 -9.39 6.30 -1.80
N GLU A 111 -8.67 7.36 -1.44
CA GLU A 111 -7.33 7.23 -0.84
C GLU A 111 -7.30 6.37 0.42
N ALA A 112 -8.37 6.42 1.22
CA ALA A 112 -8.49 5.59 2.41
C ALA A 112 -8.64 4.09 2.12
N GLU A 113 -9.17 3.74 0.94
CA GLU A 113 -9.35 2.36 0.52
C GLU A 113 -8.11 1.82 -0.18
N TRP A 114 -7.49 2.60 -1.06
CA TRP A 114 -6.31 2.12 -1.76
C TRP A 114 -5.04 2.25 -0.94
N CYS A 115 -4.86 3.19 -0.02
CA CYS A 115 -3.57 3.37 0.65
C CYS A 115 -3.08 2.10 1.37
N CYS A 116 -1.85 1.70 1.05
CA CYS A 116 -1.18 0.49 1.53
C CYS A 116 -1.81 -0.83 1.05
N ALA A 117 -2.87 -0.80 0.23
CA ALA A 117 -3.37 -1.97 -0.45
C ALA A 117 -2.34 -2.50 -1.46
N CYS A 118 -2.42 -3.79 -1.74
CA CYS A 118 -1.57 -4.44 -2.75
C CYS A 118 -2.41 -4.91 -3.93
N TYR A 119 -1.84 -4.77 -5.13
CA TYR A 119 -2.47 -5.20 -6.39
C TYR A 119 -1.48 -6.05 -7.18
N GLU A 120 -1.94 -7.20 -7.69
CA GLU A 120 -1.22 -7.95 -8.71
C GLU A 120 -1.59 -7.40 -10.09
N LEU A 121 -0.58 -6.88 -10.79
CA LEU A 121 -0.67 -6.43 -12.16
C LEU A 121 -0.20 -7.56 -13.07
N THR A 122 -1.02 -7.91 -14.07
CA THR A 122 -0.56 -8.72 -15.21
C THR A 122 -0.49 -7.82 -16.42
N PHE A 123 0.72 -7.61 -16.95
CA PHE A 123 0.91 -6.72 -18.10
C PHE A 123 0.30 -7.30 -19.37
N THR A 124 -0.42 -6.49 -20.14
CA THR A 124 -1.15 -6.93 -21.34
C THR A 124 -0.54 -6.42 -22.65
N SER A 125 0.52 -5.62 -22.59
CA SER A 125 1.18 -5.03 -23.76
C SER A 125 2.67 -4.74 -23.51
N GLY A 126 3.38 -4.34 -24.57
CA GLY A 126 4.82 -4.04 -24.51
C GLY A 126 5.69 -5.30 -24.37
N THR A 127 6.99 -5.10 -24.12
CA THR A 127 7.97 -6.19 -23.98
C THR A 127 7.82 -7.02 -22.71
N VAL A 128 7.00 -6.56 -21.76
CA VAL A 128 6.71 -7.21 -20.48
C VAL A 128 5.35 -7.90 -20.45
N ALA A 129 4.64 -7.96 -21.59
CA ALA A 129 3.35 -8.63 -21.69
C ALA A 129 3.40 -10.08 -21.15
N GLY A 130 2.43 -10.44 -20.32
CA GLY A 130 2.34 -11.73 -19.63
C GLY A 130 3.09 -11.80 -18.29
N LYS A 131 4.04 -10.89 -18.02
CA LYS A 131 4.73 -10.82 -16.73
C LYS A 131 3.84 -10.20 -15.66
N LYS A 132 4.19 -10.47 -14.40
CA LYS A 132 3.45 -10.01 -13.24
C LYS A 132 4.27 -9.06 -12.37
N MET A 133 3.58 -8.10 -11.77
CA MET A 133 4.15 -7.24 -10.73
C MET A 133 3.15 -7.07 -9.59
N ILE A 134 3.55 -7.34 -8.35
CA ILE A 134 2.74 -6.98 -7.18
C ILE A 134 3.23 -5.65 -6.65
N VAL A 135 2.33 -4.67 -6.58
CA VAL A 135 2.64 -3.32 -6.10
C VAL A 135 1.89 -3.02 -4.82
N GLN A 136 2.56 -2.41 -3.85
CA GLN A 136 1.92 -1.71 -2.75
C GLN A 136 1.67 -0.25 -3.15
N THR A 137 0.49 0.25 -2.87
CA THR A 137 0.13 1.64 -3.10
C THR A 137 0.67 2.53 -1.98
N THR A 138 1.45 3.54 -2.35
CA THR A 138 2.02 4.49 -1.39
C THR A 138 1.57 5.90 -1.67
N ASN A 139 1.08 6.18 -2.87
CA ASN A 139 0.73 7.53 -3.27
C ASN A 139 -0.58 7.54 -4.07
N THR A 140 -1.22 8.70 -4.13
CA THR A 140 -2.35 8.96 -5.02
C THR A 140 -1.85 9.71 -6.26
N GLY A 141 -2.13 9.17 -7.45
CA GLY A 141 -1.85 9.86 -8.71
C GLY A 141 -2.96 10.86 -9.07
N GLY A 142 -2.95 12.04 -8.44
CA GLY A 142 -4.03 13.04 -8.52
C GLY A 142 -4.32 13.60 -9.92
N ASP A 143 -3.41 13.41 -10.87
CA ASP A 143 -3.42 13.87 -12.27
C ASP A 143 -3.67 12.76 -13.32
N LEU A 144 -3.57 11.49 -12.91
CA LEU A 144 -3.78 10.31 -13.74
C LEU A 144 -5.22 10.07 -14.28
N GLY A 145 -5.38 9.09 -15.17
CA GLY A 145 -6.69 8.55 -15.52
C GLY A 145 -7.31 7.73 -14.38
N GLN A 146 -8.52 7.20 -14.57
CA GLN A 146 -9.06 6.17 -13.68
C GLN A 146 -8.39 4.81 -13.95
N ASN A 147 -8.26 3.97 -12.92
CA ASN A 147 -7.53 2.70 -12.94
C ASN A 147 -6.10 2.86 -13.47
N HIS A 148 -5.38 3.82 -12.91
CA HIS A 148 -4.01 4.10 -13.33
C HIS A 148 -3.03 3.74 -12.21
N PHE A 149 -1.95 3.06 -12.58
CA PHE A 149 -0.82 2.73 -11.70
C PHE A 149 0.44 3.42 -12.22
N ASP A 150 0.89 4.47 -11.55
CA ASP A 150 2.17 5.11 -11.83
C ASP A 150 3.26 4.39 -11.02
N ILE A 151 4.01 3.53 -11.68
CA ILE A 151 4.93 2.60 -11.01
C ILE A 151 6.17 3.38 -10.56
N ALA A 152 6.53 3.26 -9.28
CA ALA A 152 7.74 3.86 -8.75
C ALA A 152 8.95 3.15 -9.36
N ILE A 153 9.83 3.88 -10.05
CA ILE A 153 11.06 3.34 -10.66
C ILE A 153 12.19 4.35 -10.43
N LYS A 154 13.11 4.01 -9.52
CA LYS A 154 14.35 4.76 -9.26
C LYS A 154 15.48 4.31 -10.18
#